data_AF-A0A957S4D7-F1
#
_entry.id   AF-A0A957S4D7-F1
#
_cell.length_a   1.000
_cell.length_b   1.000
_cell.length_c   1.000
_cell.angle_alpha   90.00
_cell.angle_beta   90.00
_cell.angle_gamma   90.00
#
_symmetry.space_group_name_H-M   'P 1'
#
loop_
_entity.id
_entity.type
_entity.pdbx_description
1 polymer ?
#
loop_
_entity_poly.entity_id
_entity_poly.type
_entity_poly.pdbx_seq_one_letter_code
_entity_poly.pdbx_strand_id
1 'polypeptide(L)'
;LVAVPLTLLVTGGILQFAGSYINITFPAFSLPLSVFLLQLAVGVLIPLLAALWPVLRGARVTVREALADTGVGTFSVDLLDRILAHIRGLSRPAQISLRNTFRRRARLVLTLIMLVLGGMIFMTIGSVRASLTSLIEAGLNYNNYDIQISFGEPYRIERIEQTLLAVPGVTEVETWTQGLGVRKRPDGTESSTITAIGLPA
;
A
#
# COMPACT_ATOMS: atom_id res chain seq x y z
N LEU A 1 20.09 15.15 8.67
CA LEU A 1 21.27 14.29 8.42
C LEU A 1 21.18 12.92 9.10
N VAL A 2 20.67 12.81 10.34
CA VAL A 2 20.42 11.51 11.01
C VAL A 2 19.44 10.59 10.26
N ALA A 3 18.53 11.17 9.47
CA ALA A 3 17.57 10.41 8.67
C ALA A 3 18.23 9.50 7.61
N VAL A 4 19.37 9.89 7.04
CA VAL A 4 20.05 9.13 5.96
C VAL A 4 20.50 7.74 6.42
N PRO A 5 21.29 7.59 7.51
CA PRO A 5 21.68 6.27 7.99
C PRO A 5 20.47 5.45 8.48
N LEU A 6 19.45 6.11 9.05
CA LEU A 6 18.23 5.42 9.48
C LEU A 6 17.45 4.86 8.29
N THR A 7 17.31 5.62 7.20
CA THR A 7 16.64 5.15 5.99
C THR A 7 17.36 3.96 5.35
N LEU A 8 18.69 3.94 5.39
CA LEU A 8 19.48 2.81 4.89
C LEU A 8 19.19 1.54 5.68
N LEU A 9 19.20 1.62 7.01
CA LEU A 9 18.95 0.48 7.88
C LEU A 9 17.53 -0.08 7.70
N VAL A 10 16.52 0.79 7.70
CA VAL A 10 15.12 0.38 7.53
C VAL A 10 14.89 -0.21 6.14
N THR A 11 15.42 0.43 5.09
CA THR A 11 15.26 -0.06 3.71
C THR A 11 15.95 -1.41 3.52
N GLY A 12 17.17 -1.57 4.06
CA GLY A 12 17.87 -2.85 4.04
C GLY A 12 17.07 -3.97 4.71
N GLY A 13 16.48 -3.70 5.88
CA GLY A 13 15.63 -4.66 6.58
C GLY A 13 14.36 -5.02 5.79
N ILE A 14 13.69 -4.04 5.19
CA ILE A 14 12.49 -4.27 4.36
C ILE A 14 12.82 -5.08 3.10
N LEU A 15 13.94 -4.77 2.43
CA LEU A 15 14.35 -5.50 1.23
C LEU A 15 14.73 -6.94 1.53
N GLN A 16 15.41 -7.19 2.65
CA GLN A 16 15.71 -8.55 3.09
C GLN A 16 14.44 -9.33 3.42
N PHE A 17 13.50 -8.70 4.12
CA PHE A 17 12.19 -9.27 4.40
C PHE A 17 11.42 -9.56 3.12
N ALA A 18 11.28 -8.60 2.22
CA ALA A 18 10.57 -8.79 0.95
C ALA A 18 11.25 -9.87 0.07
N GLY A 19 12.58 -9.85 0.01
CA GLY A 19 13.39 -10.78 -0.76
C GLY A 19 13.22 -12.24 -0.34
N SER A 20 13.00 -12.50 0.96
CA SER A 20 12.73 -13.87 1.43
C SER A 20 11.37 -14.40 1.00
N TYR A 21 10.35 -13.56 0.86
CA TYR A 21 9.03 -13.97 0.39
C TYR A 21 8.97 -14.22 -1.12
N ILE A 22 9.74 -13.46 -1.90
CA ILE A 22 9.71 -13.54 -3.38
C ILE A 22 10.93 -14.26 -3.97
N ASN A 23 11.80 -14.80 -3.11
CA ASN A 23 13.07 -15.47 -3.48
C ASN A 23 13.96 -14.63 -4.42
N ILE A 24 14.04 -13.32 -4.19
CA ILE A 24 14.89 -12.40 -4.94
C ILE A 24 15.99 -11.85 -4.03
N THR A 25 17.25 -12.04 -4.45
CA THR A 25 18.41 -11.44 -3.78
C THR A 25 18.61 -10.03 -4.32
N PHE A 26 18.24 -9.02 -3.52
CA PHE A 26 18.53 -7.63 -3.86
C PHE A 26 20.03 -7.35 -3.72
N PRO A 27 20.68 -6.70 -4.72
CA PRO A 27 22.08 -6.32 -4.61
C PRO A 27 22.31 -5.31 -3.46
N ALA A 28 23.51 -5.31 -2.90
CA ALA A 28 23.89 -4.43 -1.78
C ALA A 28 23.54 -2.96 -2.09
N PHE A 29 22.84 -2.32 -1.16
CA PHE A 29 22.27 -0.99 -1.33
C PHE A 29 23.39 0.05 -1.51
N SER A 30 23.57 0.53 -2.74
CA SER A 30 24.37 1.73 -3.01
C SER A 30 23.42 2.91 -3.12
N LEU A 31 23.56 3.91 -2.24
CA LEU A 31 22.86 5.18 -2.42
C LEU A 31 23.52 5.91 -3.57
N PRO A 32 22.84 6.10 -4.71
CA PRO A 32 23.39 6.92 -5.78
C PRO A 32 23.58 8.34 -5.24
N LEU A 33 24.70 8.98 -5.59
CA LEU A 33 25.01 10.34 -5.13
C LEU A 33 23.89 11.34 -5.48
N SER A 34 23.19 11.11 -6.59
CA SER A 34 22.01 11.89 -7.00
C SER A 34 20.87 11.86 -5.99
N VAL A 35 20.57 10.69 -5.40
CA VAL A 35 19.50 10.53 -4.40
C VAL A 35 19.87 11.25 -3.11
N PHE A 36 21.12 11.14 -2.68
CA PHE A 36 21.62 11.85 -1.51
C PHE A 36 21.55 13.38 -1.68
N LEU A 37 22.01 13.89 -2.84
CA LEU A 37 21.94 15.31 -3.16
C LEU A 37 20.50 15.80 -3.25
N LEU A 38 19.60 15.03 -3.84
CA LEU A 38 18.18 15.35 -3.89
C LEU A 38 17.57 15.41 -2.49
N GLN A 39 17.87 14.44 -1.63
CA GLN A 39 17.39 14.42 -0.24
C GLN A 39 17.90 15.64 0.54
N LEU A 40 19.16 16.02 0.36
CA LEU A 40 19.76 17.19 0.99
C LEU A 40 19.11 18.49 0.48
N ALA A 41 18.93 18.61 -0.84
CA ALA A 41 18.25 19.74 -1.46
C ALA A 41 16.82 19.88 -0.93
N VAL A 42 16.04 18.81 -0.95
CA VAL A 42 14.65 18.81 -0.45
C VAL A 42 14.58 19.14 1.04
N GLY A 43 15.50 18.57 1.84
CA GLY A 43 15.56 18.80 3.29
C GLY A 43 15.86 20.25 3.68
N VAL A 44 16.53 21.02 2.81
CA VAL A 44 16.78 22.46 3.00
C VAL A 44 15.69 23.31 2.36
N LEU A 45 15.25 22.95 1.16
CA LEU A 45 14.33 23.75 0.34
C LEU A 45 12.92 23.77 0.95
N ILE A 46 12.41 22.65 1.47
CA ILE A 46 11.07 22.58 2.06
C ILE A 46 10.93 23.50 3.29
N PRO A 47 11.80 23.46 4.32
CA PRO A 47 11.72 24.38 5.45
C PRO A 47 11.83 25.85 5.04
N LEU A 48 12.69 26.15 4.05
CA LEU A 48 12.87 27.51 3.54
C LEU A 48 11.58 28.04 2.89
N LEU A 49 10.96 27.23 2.03
CA LEU A 49 9.67 27.56 1.41
C LEU A 49 8.55 27.66 2.45
N ALA A 50 8.53 26.77 3.44
CA ALA A 50 7.54 26.79 4.52
C ALA A 50 7.67 28.05 5.39
N ALA A 51 8.89 28.54 5.63
CA ALA A 51 9.16 29.77 6.36
C ALA A 51 8.89 31.04 5.54
N LEU A 52 8.97 30.96 4.21
CA LEU A 52 8.79 32.13 3.33
C LEU A 52 7.42 32.79 3.52
N TRP A 53 6.35 31.99 3.59
CA TRP A 53 4.99 32.51 3.77
C TRP A 53 4.80 33.31 5.09
N PRO A 54 5.13 32.77 6.29
CA PRO A 54 5.02 33.53 7.53
C PRO A 54 5.96 34.73 7.58
N VAL A 55 7.17 34.65 7.01
CA VAL A 55 8.11 35.79 6.94
C VAL A 55 7.54 36.92 6.08
N LEU A 56 7.02 36.63 4.88
CA LEU A 56 6.42 37.63 4.01
C LEU A 56 5.15 38.24 4.62
N ARG A 57 4.34 37.45 5.35
CA ARG A 57 3.19 38.00 6.09
C ARG A 57 3.62 38.92 7.22
N GLY A 58 4.62 38.53 8.01
CA GLY A 58 5.14 39.35 9.11
C GLY A 58 5.77 40.65 8.62
N ALA A 59 6.53 40.61 7.53
CA ALA A 59 7.17 41.79 6.94
C ALA A 59 6.18 42.81 6.35
N ARG A 60 4.94 42.39 6.04
CA ARG A 60 3.89 43.26 5.51
C ARG A 60 3.06 43.97 6.59
N VAL A 61 3.25 43.64 7.87
CA VAL A 61 2.54 44.30 8.97
C VAL A 61 3.21 45.65 9.26
N THR A 62 2.46 46.74 9.14
CA THR A 62 2.99 48.08 9.40
C THR A 62 3.16 48.35 10.89
N VAL A 63 4.10 49.21 11.28
CA VAL A 63 4.31 49.61 12.69
C VAL A 63 3.03 50.16 13.32
N ARG A 64 2.21 50.88 12.55
CA ARG A 64 0.91 51.39 12.97
C ARG A 64 -0.09 50.27 13.27
N GLU A 65 -0.17 49.25 12.42
CA GLU A 65 -1.04 48.08 12.67
C GLU A 65 -0.55 47.27 13.87
N ALA A 66 0.76 47.11 14.05
CA ALA A 66 1.32 46.39 15.18
C ALA A 66 1.03 47.07 16.53
N LEU A 67 0.99 48.40 16.57
CA LEU A 67 0.64 49.18 17.76
C LEU A 67 -0.87 49.31 17.98
N ALA A 68 -1.67 49.23 16.90
CA ALA A 68 -3.13 49.29 16.96
C ALA A 68 -3.81 47.93 17.15
N ASP A 69 -3.07 46.82 17.00
CA ASP A 69 -3.57 45.47 17.24
C ASP A 69 -3.77 45.23 18.74
N THR A 70 -4.97 45.51 19.24
CA THR A 70 -5.37 45.30 20.63
C THR A 70 -5.53 43.82 21.01
N GLY A 71 -4.92 42.89 20.26
CA GLY A 71 -4.93 41.45 20.55
C GLY A 71 -6.26 40.75 20.30
N VAL A 72 -7.22 41.47 19.72
CA VAL A 72 -8.57 41.02 19.45
C VAL A 72 -8.81 41.13 17.94
N GLY A 73 -8.33 40.13 17.21
CA GLY A 73 -8.48 40.08 15.75
C GLY A 73 -9.94 40.27 15.33
N THR A 74 -10.15 41.02 14.26
CA THR A 74 -11.46 41.34 13.68
C THR A 74 -12.35 40.09 13.64
N PHE A 75 -13.39 40.10 14.47
CA PHE A 75 -14.34 39.01 14.58
C PHE A 75 -15.22 38.94 13.33
N SER A 76 -14.77 38.20 12.32
CA SER A 76 -15.63 37.76 11.24
C SER A 76 -16.68 36.83 11.83
N VAL A 77 -17.94 37.28 11.91
CA VAL A 77 -19.08 36.45 12.31
C VAL A 77 -19.28 35.40 11.23
N ASP A 78 -18.74 34.22 11.47
CA ASP A 78 -18.55 33.21 10.44
C ASP A 78 -19.77 32.29 10.34
N LEU A 79 -20.10 31.81 9.13
CA LEU A 79 -21.21 30.86 8.88
C LEU A 79 -21.19 29.63 9.81
N LEU A 80 -19.99 29.20 10.21
CA LEU A 80 -19.78 28.09 11.16
C LEU A 80 -20.24 28.43 12.59
N ASP A 81 -20.08 29.67 13.05
CA ASP A 81 -20.59 30.09 14.37
C ASP A 81 -22.13 30.00 14.42
N ARG A 82 -22.80 30.26 13.29
CA ARG A 82 -24.25 30.14 13.15
C ARG A 82 -24.71 28.68 13.14
N ILE A 83 -23.96 27.79 12.49
CA ILE A 83 -24.22 26.34 12.48
C ILE A 83 -23.97 25.73 13.86
N LEU A 84 -22.87 26.10 14.54
CA LEU A 84 -22.58 25.64 15.90
C LEU A 84 -23.64 26.11 16.90
N ALA A 85 -24.16 27.33 16.76
CA ALA A 85 -25.24 27.84 17.61
C ALA A 85 -26.55 27.04 17.48
N HIS A 86 -26.72 26.28 16.39
CA HIS A 86 -27.88 25.43 16.16
C HIS A 86 -27.74 24.04 16.82
N ILE A 87 -26.54 23.65 17.25
CA ILE A 87 -26.31 22.37 17.95
C ILE A 87 -26.71 22.53 19.42
N ARG A 88 -28.00 22.28 19.71
CA ARG A 88 -28.55 22.27 21.07
C ARG A 88 -28.38 20.87 21.67
N GLY A 89 -27.41 20.71 22.57
CA GLY A 89 -27.15 19.44 23.27
C GLY A 89 -25.76 19.29 23.88
N LEU A 90 -24.79 20.13 23.46
CA LEU A 90 -23.45 20.15 24.04
C LEU A 90 -23.42 20.98 25.32
N SER A 91 -22.67 20.55 26.33
CA SER A 91 -22.41 21.33 27.55
C SER A 91 -21.72 22.66 27.20
N ARG A 92 -21.97 23.73 27.98
CA ARG A 92 -21.35 25.05 27.73
C ARG A 92 -19.82 24.97 27.52
N PRO A 93 -19.05 24.18 28.29
CA PRO A 93 -17.61 24.02 28.05
C PRO A 93 -17.25 23.36 26.71
N ALA A 94 -18.03 22.35 26.28
CA ALA A 94 -17.82 21.66 25.01
C ALA A 94 -18.12 22.56 23.79
N GLN A 95 -19.10 23.45 23.92
CA GLN A 95 -19.36 24.46 22.88
C GLN A 95 -18.19 25.45 22.74
N ILE A 96 -17.61 25.87 23.87
CA ILE A 96 -16.45 26.78 23.89
C ILE A 96 -15.22 26.12 23.25
N SER A 97 -14.94 24.84 23.58
CA SER A 97 -13.80 24.12 23.00
C SER A 97 -13.98 23.88 21.50
N LEU A 98 -15.18 23.48 21.06
CA LEU A 98 -15.49 23.26 19.65
C LEU A 98 -15.32 24.53 18.82
N ARG A 99 -15.89 25.66 19.30
CA ARG A 99 -15.73 26.97 18.68
C ARG A 99 -14.26 27.41 18.62
N ASN A 100 -13.49 27.14 19.68
CA ASN A 100 -12.07 27.45 19.72
C ASN A 100 -11.26 26.68 18.66
N THR A 101 -11.62 25.43 18.39
CA THR A 101 -10.97 24.62 17.34
C THR A 101 -11.28 25.16 15.94
N PHE A 102 -12.54 25.52 15.67
CA PHE A 102 -12.95 26.11 14.39
C PHE A 102 -12.46 27.55 14.18
N ARG A 103 -12.06 28.25 15.25
CA ARG A 103 -11.43 29.57 15.17
C ARG A 103 -10.11 29.55 14.41
N ARG A 104 -9.41 28.41 14.37
CA ARG A 104 -8.13 28.23 13.64
C ARG A 104 -8.30 27.24 12.47
N ARG A 105 -9.19 27.58 11.52
CA ARG A 105 -9.59 26.77 10.36
C ARG A 105 -8.43 26.09 9.63
N ALA A 106 -7.35 26.84 9.36
CA ALA A 106 -6.19 26.31 8.64
C ALA A 106 -5.50 25.16 9.40
N ARG A 107 -5.35 25.28 10.72
CA ARG A 107 -4.73 24.25 11.54
C ARG A 107 -5.61 23.00 11.62
N LEU A 108 -6.91 23.18 11.83
CA LEU A 108 -7.87 22.07 11.90
C LEU A 108 -7.91 21.29 10.59
N VAL A 109 -7.98 21.97 9.45
CA VAL A 109 -8.00 21.32 8.13
C VAL A 109 -6.72 20.54 7.90
N LEU A 110 -5.55 21.11 8.22
CA LEU A 110 -4.26 20.44 8.06
C LEU A 110 -4.17 19.14 8.89
N THR A 111 -4.58 19.19 10.17
CA THR A 111 -4.59 18.01 11.03
C THR A 111 -5.60 16.97 10.59
N LEU A 112 -6.78 17.42 10.13
CA LEU A 112 -7.83 16.52 9.66
C LEU A 112 -7.41 15.80 8.39
N ILE A 113 -6.80 16.51 7.43
CA ILE A 113 -6.25 15.92 6.20
C ILE A 113 -5.20 14.85 6.56
N MET A 114 -4.27 15.17 7.45
CA MET A 114 -3.25 14.21 7.88
C MET A 114 -3.87 12.96 8.52
N LEU A 115 -4.87 13.14 9.39
CA LEU A 115 -5.57 12.04 10.04
C LEU A 115 -6.35 11.18 9.04
N VAL A 116 -7.08 11.81 8.11
CA VAL A 116 -7.85 11.14 7.07
C VAL A 116 -6.94 10.36 6.13
N LEU A 117 -5.83 10.97 5.67
CA LEU A 117 -4.82 10.28 4.86
C LEU A 117 -4.26 9.05 5.57
N GLY A 118 -3.90 9.16 6.85
CA GLY A 118 -3.44 8.03 7.65
C GLY A 118 -4.49 6.92 7.74
N GLY A 119 -5.75 7.26 8.01
CA GLY A 119 -6.86 6.30 8.05
C GLY A 119 -7.12 5.62 6.70
N MET A 120 -7.08 6.39 5.60
CA MET A 120 -7.26 5.85 4.25
C MET A 120 -6.16 4.87 3.86
N ILE A 121 -4.89 5.20 4.15
CA ILE A 121 -3.76 4.30 3.88
C ILE A 121 -3.94 2.99 4.66
N PHE A 122 -4.30 3.08 5.94
CA PHE A 122 -4.54 1.91 6.79
C PHE A 122 -5.66 1.01 6.22
N MET A 123 -6.81 1.59 5.87
CA MET A 123 -7.91 0.85 5.26
C MET A 123 -7.51 0.22 3.92
N THR A 124 -6.76 0.96 3.08
CA THR A 124 -6.32 0.48 1.76
C THR A 124 -5.42 -0.74 1.88
N ILE A 125 -4.44 -0.72 2.80
CA ILE A 125 -3.56 -1.87 3.03
C ILE A 125 -4.36 -3.09 3.50
N GLY A 126 -5.32 -2.89 4.40
CA GLY A 126 -6.22 -3.96 4.85
C GLY A 126 -7.03 -4.57 3.70
N SER A 127 -7.58 -3.73 2.83
CA SER A 127 -8.34 -4.17 1.65
C SER A 127 -7.48 -4.95 0.65
N VAL A 128 -6.26 -4.48 0.38
CA VAL A 128 -5.32 -5.17 -0.52
C VAL A 128 -4.95 -6.53 0.04
N ARG A 129 -4.65 -6.62 1.34
CA ARG A 129 -4.36 -7.91 2.01
C ARG A 129 -5.55 -8.87 1.90
N ALA A 130 -6.76 -8.40 2.20
CA ALA A 130 -7.96 -9.23 2.10
C ALA A 130 -8.20 -9.73 0.66
N SER A 131 -8.03 -8.86 -0.33
CA SER A 131 -8.16 -9.22 -1.74
C SER A 131 -7.12 -10.25 -2.17
N LEU A 132 -5.86 -10.11 -1.76
CA LEU A 132 -4.81 -11.08 -2.06
C LEU A 132 -5.11 -12.44 -1.41
N THR A 133 -5.55 -12.46 -0.15
CA THR A 133 -5.95 -13.71 0.52
C THR A 133 -7.11 -14.39 -0.19
N SER A 134 -8.16 -13.66 -0.57
CA SER A 134 -9.26 -14.24 -1.34
C SER A 134 -8.84 -14.72 -2.72
N LEU A 135 -7.89 -14.04 -3.40
CA LEU A 135 -7.36 -14.52 -4.67
C LEU A 135 -6.58 -15.84 -4.51
N ILE A 136 -5.78 -15.96 -3.44
CA ILE A 136 -5.06 -17.19 -3.12
C ILE A 136 -6.05 -18.32 -2.83
N GLU A 137 -7.04 -18.08 -1.96
CA GLU A 137 -8.08 -19.06 -1.64
C GLU A 137 -8.89 -19.48 -2.87
N ALA A 138 -9.27 -18.53 -3.73
CA ALA A 138 -9.96 -18.84 -4.98
C ALA A 138 -9.08 -19.67 -5.94
N GLY A 139 -7.79 -19.35 -6.05
CA GLY A 139 -6.84 -20.12 -6.86
C GLY A 139 -6.59 -21.53 -6.33
N LEU A 140 -6.57 -21.70 -5.00
CA LEU A 140 -6.47 -23.01 -4.36
C LEU A 140 -7.78 -23.80 -4.53
N ASN A 141 -8.95 -23.18 -4.40
CA ASN A 141 -10.23 -23.84 -4.65
C ASN A 141 -10.43 -24.28 -6.11
N TYR A 142 -9.76 -23.63 -7.08
CA TYR A 142 -9.72 -24.13 -8.46
C TYR A 142 -8.97 -25.46 -8.59
N ASN A 143 -8.01 -25.71 -7.70
CA ASN A 143 -7.28 -26.96 -7.59
C ASN A 143 -7.93 -27.81 -6.49
N ASN A 144 -9.04 -28.49 -6.80
CA ASN A 144 -9.76 -29.39 -5.87
C ASN A 144 -8.97 -30.67 -5.54
N TYR A 145 -7.66 -30.59 -5.34
CA TYR A 145 -6.80 -31.71 -5.00
C TYR A 145 -5.86 -31.32 -3.85
N ASP A 146 -5.66 -32.25 -2.91
CA ASP A 146 -4.72 -32.05 -1.79
C ASP A 146 -3.26 -32.36 -2.19
N ILE A 147 -3.07 -33.28 -3.13
CA ILE A 147 -1.76 -33.79 -3.55
C ILE A 147 -1.72 -33.89 -5.08
N GLN A 148 -0.71 -33.29 -5.71
CA GLN A 148 -0.40 -33.47 -7.12
C GLN A 148 0.90 -34.27 -7.26
N ILE A 149 0.84 -35.35 -8.03
CA ILE A 149 1.99 -36.21 -8.32
C ILE A 149 2.27 -36.13 -9.82
N SER A 150 3.45 -35.64 -10.20
CA SER A 150 3.93 -35.65 -11.58
C SER A 150 4.91 -36.79 -11.78
N PHE A 151 4.62 -37.67 -12.73
CA PHE A 151 5.51 -38.78 -13.10
C PHE A 151 6.52 -38.33 -14.16
N GLY A 152 7.75 -38.85 -14.10
CA GLY A 152 8.78 -38.58 -15.12
C GLY A 152 8.58 -39.37 -16.42
N GLU A 153 7.83 -40.46 -16.37
CA GLU A 153 7.48 -41.30 -17.52
C GLU A 153 5.96 -41.54 -17.56
N PRO A 154 5.36 -41.77 -18.74
CA PRO A 154 3.94 -42.09 -18.87
C PRO A 154 3.66 -43.51 -18.36
N TYR A 155 2.81 -43.62 -17.34
CA TYR A 155 2.29 -44.89 -16.83
C TYR A 155 0.83 -45.09 -17.22
N ARG A 156 0.37 -46.34 -17.17
CA ARG A 156 -1.04 -46.66 -17.43
C ARG A 156 -1.95 -46.14 -16.32
N ILE A 157 -3.00 -45.42 -16.71
CA ILE A 157 -3.98 -44.78 -15.82
C ILE A 157 -4.58 -45.82 -14.86
N GLU A 158 -5.03 -46.97 -15.36
CA GLU A 158 -5.69 -48.01 -14.55
C GLU A 158 -4.80 -48.52 -13.41
N ARG A 159 -3.49 -48.60 -13.64
CA ARG A 159 -2.53 -49.07 -12.63
C ARG A 159 -2.32 -48.01 -11.55
N ILE A 160 -2.31 -46.74 -11.92
CA ILE A 160 -2.14 -45.62 -10.98
C ILE A 160 -3.36 -45.57 -10.05
N GLU A 161 -4.57 -45.56 -10.61
CA GLU A 161 -5.81 -45.45 -9.85
C GLU A 161 -5.99 -46.61 -8.87
N GLN A 162 -5.80 -47.86 -9.32
CA GLN A 162 -5.89 -49.03 -8.42
C GLN A 162 -4.89 -48.97 -7.27
N THR A 163 -3.68 -48.45 -7.52
CA THR A 163 -2.64 -48.36 -6.48
C THR A 163 -2.94 -47.26 -5.48
N LEU A 164 -3.41 -46.10 -5.95
CA LEU A 164 -3.70 -44.95 -5.09
C LEU A 164 -4.98 -45.13 -4.29
N LEU A 165 -6.03 -45.72 -4.87
CA LEU A 165 -7.27 -46.05 -4.15
C LEU A 165 -7.07 -47.13 -3.07
N ALA A 166 -6.00 -47.93 -3.16
CA ALA A 166 -5.63 -48.88 -2.12
C ALA A 166 -4.98 -48.22 -0.89
N VAL A 167 -4.57 -46.95 -1.00
CA VAL A 167 -3.98 -46.21 0.13
C VAL A 167 -5.09 -45.68 1.05
N PRO A 168 -5.04 -46.00 2.36
CA PRO A 168 -6.02 -45.48 3.31
C PRO A 168 -6.03 -43.95 3.35
N GLY A 169 -7.20 -43.35 3.18
CA GLY A 169 -7.39 -41.89 3.22
C GLY A 169 -7.54 -41.23 1.83
N VAL A 170 -7.31 -41.95 0.74
CA VAL A 170 -7.60 -41.46 -0.62
C VAL A 170 -9.08 -41.66 -0.93
N THR A 171 -9.80 -40.57 -1.22
CA THR A 171 -11.25 -40.61 -1.52
C THR A 171 -11.52 -40.64 -3.03
N GLU A 172 -10.74 -39.88 -3.80
CA GLU A 172 -10.89 -39.72 -5.25
C GLU A 172 -9.51 -39.57 -5.89
N VAL A 173 -9.36 -40.05 -7.12
CA VAL A 173 -8.12 -39.97 -7.90
C VAL A 173 -8.52 -39.52 -9.30
N GLU A 174 -7.91 -38.43 -9.78
CA GLU A 174 -8.11 -37.92 -11.14
C GLU A 174 -6.77 -37.94 -11.88
N THR A 175 -6.73 -38.59 -13.05
CA THR A 175 -5.49 -38.74 -13.82
C THR A 175 -5.52 -37.85 -15.06
N TRP A 176 -4.48 -37.04 -15.23
CA TRP A 176 -4.35 -36.10 -16.34
C TRP A 176 -3.14 -36.46 -17.21
N THR A 177 -3.32 -36.50 -18.52
CA THR A 177 -2.20 -36.69 -19.45
C THR A 177 -1.63 -35.34 -19.86
N GLN A 178 -0.33 -35.15 -19.70
CA GLN A 178 0.39 -33.98 -20.21
C GLN A 178 1.41 -34.40 -21.28
N GLY A 179 1.47 -33.63 -22.36
CA GLY A 179 2.44 -33.80 -23.43
C GLY A 179 3.05 -32.47 -23.84
N LEU A 180 4.33 -32.45 -24.14
CA LEU A 180 4.98 -31.29 -24.73
C LEU A 180 4.92 -31.39 -26.25
N GLY A 181 4.49 -30.32 -26.90
CA GLY A 181 4.43 -30.22 -28.36
C GLY A 181 5.04 -28.92 -28.87
N VAL A 182 5.51 -28.94 -30.10
CA VAL A 182 5.93 -27.73 -30.82
C VAL A 182 5.03 -27.54 -32.03
N ARG A 183 4.57 -26.30 -32.26
CA ARG A 183 3.83 -25.98 -33.48
C ARG A 183 4.82 -25.72 -34.60
N LYS A 184 4.78 -26.55 -35.65
CA LYS A 184 5.46 -26.24 -36.92
C LYS A 184 4.67 -25.19 -37.71
N ARG A 185 5.33 -24.08 -38.03
CA ARG A 185 4.76 -23.02 -38.87
C ARG A 185 4.94 -23.32 -40.36
N PRO A 186 4.17 -22.66 -41.25
CA PRO A 186 4.30 -22.85 -42.70
C PRO A 186 5.69 -22.48 -43.26
N ASP A 187 6.44 -21.65 -42.54
CA ASP A 187 7.82 -21.26 -42.85
C ASP A 187 8.88 -22.28 -42.38
N GLY A 188 8.46 -23.40 -41.80
CA GLY A 188 9.35 -24.44 -41.26
C GLY A 188 9.94 -24.14 -39.88
N THR A 189 9.64 -22.98 -39.29
CA THR A 189 10.10 -22.64 -37.94
C THR A 189 9.22 -23.27 -36.86
N GLU A 190 9.83 -23.60 -35.72
CA GLU A 190 9.13 -24.17 -34.56
C GLU A 190 8.75 -23.07 -33.56
N SER A 191 7.62 -23.22 -32.88
CA SER A 191 7.24 -22.35 -31.77
C SER A 191 8.01 -22.68 -30.49
N SER A 192 7.87 -21.83 -29.47
CA SER A 192 8.13 -22.23 -28.09
C SER A 192 7.35 -23.50 -27.77
N THR A 193 7.90 -24.35 -26.90
CA THR A 193 7.24 -25.55 -26.40
C THR A 193 5.88 -25.19 -25.79
N ILE A 194 4.86 -25.91 -26.22
CA ILE A 194 3.50 -25.77 -25.73
C ILE A 194 3.20 -27.02 -24.90
N THR A 195 2.71 -26.83 -23.68
CA THR A 195 2.17 -27.92 -22.88
C THR A 195 0.74 -28.19 -23.32
N ALA A 196 0.51 -29.35 -23.91
CA ALA A 196 -0.82 -29.88 -24.19
C ALA A 196 -1.28 -30.67 -22.96
N ILE A 197 -2.46 -30.33 -22.45
CA ILE A 197 -3.11 -31.04 -21.35
C ILE A 197 -4.30 -31.79 -21.95
N GLY A 198 -4.30 -33.11 -21.80
CA GLY A 198 -5.42 -33.98 -22.18
C GLY A 198 -6.56 -33.87 -21.16
N LEU A 199 -7.77 -34.21 -21.61
CA LEU A 199 -8.92 -34.29 -20.70
C LEU A 199 -8.69 -35.37 -19.63
N PRO A 200 -9.22 -35.19 -18.41
CA PRO A 200 -9.21 -36.23 -17.39
C PRO A 200 -10.00 -37.44 -17.87
N ALA A 201 -9.55 -38.64 -17.49
CA ALA A 201 -10.15 -39.94 -17.83
C ALA A 201 -11.11 -40.41 -16.74
#